data_AF-A0A2A7DD32-F1
#
_entry.id   AF-A0A2A7DD32-F1
#
_cell.length_a   1.000
_cell.length_b   1.000
_cell.length_c   1.000
_cell.angle_alpha   90.00
_cell.angle_beta   90.00
_cell.angle_gamma   90.00
#
_symmetry.space_group_name_H-M   'P 1'
#
loop_
_entity.id
_entity.type
_entity.pdbx_description
1 polymer ?
#
loop_
_entity_poly.entity_id
_entity_poly.type
_entity_poly.pdbx_seq_one_letter_code
_entity_poly.pdbx_strand_id
1 'polypeptide(L)'
;MSKPKELPNGLREYINNVRDRLISGDLTRDSEEIATIKAKLKREVSICGAIKGNNTVCTHSPTNEKNLRCKVHGGRSTGAKTEEGKRVRDANLKKGHERITHGLYMKDFLSSLTEEEILWYNENMEWYQENYDLDPLDVTKLDLALINFIKSWRKNLNMKYAINEGVNKVDFENRAIKLLDDLGLSRKFRKSKENASNPTQINYLALFDGMDGN
;
A
#
# COMPACT_ATOMS: atom_id res chain seq x y z
N MET A 1 -27.34 31.41 -14.76
CA MET A 1 -26.30 31.10 -15.75
C MET A 1 -25.07 31.94 -15.43
N SER A 2 -23.93 31.33 -15.08
CA SER A 2 -22.69 32.06 -14.77
C SER A 2 -22.19 32.77 -16.02
N LYS A 3 -21.93 34.09 -15.92
CA LYS A 3 -21.33 34.87 -17.02
C LYS A 3 -20.05 34.16 -17.51
N PRO A 4 -19.88 33.95 -18.83
CA PRO A 4 -18.62 33.41 -19.34
C PRO A 4 -17.48 34.36 -18.92
N LYS A 5 -16.41 33.81 -18.34
CA LYS A 5 -15.22 34.58 -17.97
C LYS A 5 -14.75 35.42 -19.16
N GLU A 6 -14.50 36.70 -18.92
CA GLU A 6 -13.96 37.61 -19.91
C GLU A 6 -12.56 37.13 -20.29
N LEU A 7 -12.42 36.69 -21.54
CA LEU A 7 -11.13 36.32 -22.12
C LEU A 7 -10.44 37.61 -22.62
N PRO A 8 -9.10 37.69 -22.61
CA PRO A 8 -8.37 38.80 -23.20
C PRO A 8 -8.83 39.12 -24.62
N ASN A 9 -8.86 40.40 -24.98
CA ASN A 9 -9.24 40.86 -26.31
C ASN A 9 -8.41 40.13 -27.39
N GLY A 10 -9.08 39.64 -28.44
CA GLY A 10 -8.49 38.86 -29.53
C GLY A 10 -8.33 37.35 -29.27
N LEU A 11 -8.23 36.89 -28.01
CA LEU A 11 -8.08 35.45 -27.72
C LEU A 11 -9.34 34.66 -28.08
N ARG A 12 -10.52 35.27 -27.86
CA ARG A 12 -11.82 34.67 -28.19
C ARG A 12 -12.00 34.50 -29.71
N GLU A 13 -11.63 35.51 -30.48
CA GLU A 13 -11.65 35.47 -31.95
C GLU A 13 -10.69 34.42 -32.48
N TYR A 14 -9.48 34.36 -31.92
CA TYR A 14 -8.48 33.35 -32.28
C TYR A 14 -8.97 31.91 -32.00
N ILE A 15 -9.58 31.67 -30.84
CA ILE A 15 -10.16 30.36 -30.51
C ILE A 15 -11.25 29.95 -31.50
N ASN A 16 -12.13 30.90 -31.86
CA ASN A 16 -13.19 30.65 -32.83
C ASN A 16 -12.62 30.35 -34.21
N ASN A 17 -11.64 31.13 -34.68
CA ASN A 17 -10.97 30.88 -35.96
C ASN A 17 -10.32 29.48 -36.02
N VAL A 18 -9.63 29.06 -34.95
CA VAL A 18 -9.03 27.71 -34.87
C VAL A 18 -10.11 26.63 -34.93
N ARG A 19 -11.23 26.82 -34.22
CA ARG A 19 -12.36 25.89 -34.27
C ARG A 19 -12.93 25.80 -35.69
N ASP A 20 -13.18 26.95 -36.32
CA ASP A 20 -13.81 27.00 -37.64
C ASP A 20 -12.93 26.34 -38.69
N ARG A 21 -11.61 26.59 -38.66
CA ARG A 21 -10.63 25.92 -39.55
C ARG A 21 -10.53 24.41 -39.32
N LEU A 22 -10.71 23.93 -38.08
CA LEU A 22 -10.77 22.50 -37.76
C LEU A 22 -12.09 21.85 -38.20
N ILE A 23 -13.17 22.62 -38.29
CA ILE A 23 -14.48 22.14 -38.74
C ILE A 23 -14.55 22.14 -40.27
N SER A 24 -14.03 23.18 -40.94
CA SER A 24 -13.97 23.28 -42.40
C SER A 24 -13.01 22.27 -43.03
N GLY A 25 -12.04 21.77 -42.26
CA GLY A 25 -11.02 20.84 -42.74
C GLY A 25 -9.77 21.54 -43.28
N ASP A 26 -9.73 22.87 -43.27
CA ASP A 26 -8.56 23.68 -43.66
C ASP A 26 -7.35 23.45 -42.74
N LEU A 27 -7.61 22.94 -41.53
CA LEU A 27 -6.59 22.61 -40.56
C LEU A 27 -6.79 21.16 -40.09
N THR A 28 -5.80 20.32 -40.36
CA THR A 28 -5.79 18.93 -39.90
C THR A 28 -5.12 18.81 -38.54
N ARG A 29 -5.42 17.75 -37.78
CA ARG A 29 -4.87 17.53 -36.43
C ARG A 29 -3.39 17.19 -36.39
N ASP A 30 -2.84 16.83 -37.55
CA ASP A 30 -1.47 16.34 -37.73
C ASP A 30 -0.58 17.35 -38.48
N SER A 31 -1.12 18.50 -38.89
CA SER A 31 -0.35 19.55 -39.54
C SER A 31 0.65 20.22 -38.59
N GLU A 32 1.76 20.72 -39.14
CA GLU A 32 2.72 21.53 -38.37
C GLU A 32 2.07 22.82 -37.84
N GLU A 33 1.12 23.37 -38.59
CA GLU A 33 0.33 24.53 -38.19
C GLU A 33 -0.46 24.25 -36.90
N ILE A 34 -1.10 23.09 -36.74
CA ILE A 34 -1.81 22.80 -35.49
C ILE A 34 -0.85 22.65 -34.31
N ALA A 35 0.40 22.23 -34.54
CA ALA A 35 1.40 22.10 -33.51
C ALA A 35 1.81 23.47 -32.97
N THR A 36 2.02 24.45 -33.86
CA THR A 36 2.31 25.84 -33.46
C THR A 36 1.12 26.48 -32.75
N ILE A 37 -0.11 26.24 -33.23
CA ILE A 37 -1.35 26.71 -32.59
C ILE A 37 -1.50 26.10 -31.18
N LYS A 38 -1.29 24.78 -31.03
CA LYS A 38 -1.33 24.09 -29.73
C LYS A 38 -0.27 24.64 -28.77
N ALA A 39 0.92 24.98 -29.26
CA ALA A 39 1.99 25.57 -28.46
C ALA A 39 1.63 26.98 -27.98
N LYS A 40 1.06 27.81 -28.87
CA LYS A 40 0.58 29.16 -28.53
C LYS A 40 -0.53 29.11 -27.48
N LEU A 41 -1.58 28.31 -27.73
CA LEU A 41 -2.70 28.14 -26.80
C LEU A 41 -2.27 27.59 -25.42
N LYS A 42 -1.23 26.75 -25.37
CA LYS A 42 -0.70 26.21 -24.10
C LYS A 42 0.06 27.26 -23.28
N ARG A 43 0.64 28.29 -23.90
CA ARG A 43 1.37 29.36 -23.19
C ARG A 43 0.44 30.38 -22.52
N GLU A 44 -0.84 30.40 -22.92
CA GLU A 44 -1.82 31.30 -22.33
C GLU A 44 -2.15 30.91 -20.89
N VAL A 45 -1.94 31.83 -19.94
CA VAL A 45 -2.15 31.57 -18.50
C VAL A 45 -3.64 31.62 -18.13
N SER A 46 -4.46 32.30 -18.93
CA SER A 46 -5.89 32.49 -18.67
C SER A 46 -6.74 31.24 -18.96
N ILE A 47 -6.26 30.35 -19.85
CA ILE A 47 -7.00 29.19 -20.35
C ILE A 47 -6.14 27.93 -20.38
N CYS A 48 -6.79 26.76 -20.37
CA CYS A 48 -6.12 25.48 -20.52
C CYS A 48 -5.53 25.28 -21.93
N GLY A 49 -6.15 25.85 -22.97
CA GLY A 49 -5.65 25.82 -24.34
C GLY A 49 -5.60 24.43 -24.99
N ALA A 50 -6.30 23.42 -24.45
CA ALA A 50 -6.34 22.07 -25.01
C ALA A 50 -7.43 21.96 -26.07
N ILE A 51 -7.12 21.42 -27.24
CA ILE A 51 -8.11 21.16 -28.29
C ILE A 51 -8.83 19.85 -27.96
N LYS A 52 -10.13 19.94 -27.70
CA LYS A 52 -10.98 18.80 -27.32
C LYS A 52 -11.31 17.95 -28.55
N GLY A 53 -11.84 16.75 -28.33
CA GLY A 53 -12.30 15.84 -29.39
C GLY A 53 -13.28 16.50 -30.37
N ASN A 54 -14.16 17.38 -29.88
CA ASN A 54 -15.14 18.15 -30.65
C ASN A 54 -14.58 19.41 -31.34
N ASN A 55 -13.26 19.49 -31.56
CA ASN A 55 -12.57 20.60 -32.23
C ASN A 55 -12.66 21.97 -31.52
N THR A 56 -13.18 22.03 -30.29
CA THR A 56 -13.21 23.27 -29.50
C THR A 56 -12.01 23.39 -28.58
N VAL A 57 -11.54 24.63 -28.33
CA VAL A 57 -10.46 24.89 -27.37
C VAL A 57 -11.01 24.93 -25.94
N CYS A 58 -10.30 24.32 -25.01
CA CYS A 58 -10.64 24.34 -23.59
C CYS A 58 -10.30 25.69 -22.95
N THR A 59 -11.34 26.43 -22.54
CA THR A 59 -11.27 27.74 -21.89
C THR A 59 -11.25 27.68 -20.36
N HIS A 60 -11.24 26.48 -19.76
CA HIS A 60 -11.10 26.35 -18.30
C HIS A 60 -9.79 26.93 -17.82
N SER A 61 -9.78 27.56 -16.65
CA SER A 61 -8.56 28.07 -16.04
C SER A 61 -7.58 26.92 -15.75
N PRO A 62 -6.27 27.12 -16.01
CA PRO A 62 -5.24 26.18 -15.60
C PRO A 62 -5.24 25.94 -14.09
N THR A 63 -4.90 24.72 -13.67
CA THR A 63 -4.71 24.38 -12.25
C THR A 63 -3.24 24.20 -11.90
N ASN A 64 -2.36 24.28 -12.89
CA ASN A 64 -0.93 24.01 -12.73
C ASN A 64 -0.14 25.09 -13.45
N GLU A 65 0.69 25.78 -12.69
CA GLU A 65 1.47 26.93 -13.14
C GLU A 65 2.61 26.54 -14.10
N LYS A 66 3.06 25.28 -14.07
CA LYS A 66 4.16 24.79 -14.91
C LYS A 66 3.68 24.28 -16.27
N ASN A 67 2.57 23.54 -16.31
CA ASN A 67 2.07 22.94 -17.56
C ASN A 67 0.89 23.68 -18.20
N LEU A 68 0.32 24.66 -17.49
CA LEU A 68 -0.80 25.52 -17.89
C LEU A 68 -2.03 24.74 -18.39
N ARG A 69 -2.27 23.54 -17.84
CA ARG A 69 -3.47 22.73 -18.12
C ARG A 69 -4.44 22.75 -16.96
N CYS A 70 -5.73 22.56 -17.25
CA CYS A 70 -6.76 22.38 -16.23
C CYS A 70 -6.79 20.93 -15.71
N LYS A 71 -7.54 20.69 -14.62
CA LYS A 71 -7.65 19.37 -13.96
C LYS A 71 -7.94 18.19 -14.91
N VAL A 72 -8.78 18.40 -15.93
CA VAL A 72 -9.20 17.34 -16.88
C VAL A 72 -8.20 17.10 -18.01
N HIS A 73 -7.32 18.05 -18.31
CA HIS A 73 -6.33 17.94 -19.39
C HIS A 73 -4.90 17.82 -18.86
N GLY A 74 -4.73 17.15 -17.71
CA GLY A 74 -3.42 16.87 -17.14
C GLY A 74 -2.83 17.97 -16.26
N GLY A 75 -3.62 18.96 -15.83
CA GLY A 75 -3.18 19.92 -14.81
C GLY A 75 -2.76 19.24 -13.50
N ARG A 76 -3.38 18.10 -13.16
CA ARG A 76 -3.00 17.25 -12.02
C ARG A 76 -1.97 16.16 -12.36
N SER A 77 -1.55 16.05 -13.62
CA SER A 77 -0.54 15.06 -14.03
C SER A 77 0.83 15.53 -13.56
N THR A 78 1.25 15.07 -12.38
CA THR A 78 2.56 15.34 -11.76
C THR A 78 3.65 14.35 -12.19
N GLY A 79 3.32 13.36 -13.02
CA GLY A 79 4.27 12.34 -13.47
C GLY A 79 5.39 12.90 -14.36
N ALA A 80 6.62 12.46 -14.11
CA ALA A 80 7.77 12.81 -14.94
C ALA A 80 7.61 12.25 -16.36
N LYS A 81 7.73 13.13 -17.36
CA LYS A 81 7.58 12.76 -18.78
C LYS A 81 8.93 12.61 -19.51
N THR A 82 9.97 13.28 -19.03
CA THR A 82 11.33 13.19 -19.58
C THR A 82 12.04 11.95 -19.04
N GLU A 83 12.95 11.38 -19.82
CA GLU A 83 13.78 10.24 -19.38
C GLU A 83 14.62 10.59 -18.15
N GLU A 84 15.14 11.82 -18.09
CA GLU A 84 15.84 12.33 -16.91
C GLU A 84 14.93 12.40 -15.68
N GLY A 85 13.70 12.92 -15.83
CA GLY A 85 12.73 12.98 -14.74
C GLY A 85 12.27 11.59 -14.27
N LYS A 86 12.16 10.62 -15.20
CA LYS A 86 11.89 9.21 -14.86
C LYS A 86 13.04 8.61 -14.06
N ARG A 87 14.30 8.86 -14.46
CA ARG A 87 15.49 8.42 -13.71
C ARG A 87 15.52 9.00 -12.29
N VAL A 88 15.21 10.28 -12.13
CA VAL A 88 15.15 10.92 -10.80
C VAL A 88 14.00 10.35 -9.97
N ARG A 89 12.81 10.15 -10.57
CA ARG A 89 11.69 9.45 -9.92
C ARG A 89 12.11 8.07 -9.46
N ASP A 90 12.75 7.28 -10.31
CA ASP A 90 13.14 5.91 -10.01
C ASP A 90 14.25 5.86 -8.96
N ALA A 91 15.20 6.80 -9.00
CA ALA A 91 16.20 6.96 -7.95
C ALA A 91 15.57 7.34 -6.60
N ASN A 92 14.56 8.22 -6.59
CA ASN A 92 13.83 8.57 -5.37
C ASN A 92 12.92 7.43 -4.89
N LEU A 93 12.34 6.65 -5.80
CA LEU A 93 11.56 5.46 -5.50
C LEU A 93 12.44 4.40 -4.84
N LYS A 94 13.64 4.15 -5.38
CA LYS A 94 14.65 3.29 -4.73
C LYS A 94 15.01 3.82 -3.35
N LYS A 95 15.40 5.10 -3.24
CA LYS A 95 15.78 5.73 -1.97
C LYS A 95 14.68 5.71 -0.90
N GLY A 96 13.40 5.80 -1.29
CA GLY A 96 12.25 5.91 -0.39
C GLY A 96 11.57 4.58 -0.09
N HIS A 97 11.27 3.76 -1.11
CA HIS A 97 10.54 2.49 -0.91
C HIS A 97 11.44 1.31 -0.51
N GLU A 98 12.73 1.30 -0.85
CA GLU A 98 13.66 0.29 -0.29
C GLU A 98 13.86 0.51 1.21
N ARG A 99 13.83 1.77 1.69
CA ARG A 99 14.01 2.10 3.11
C ARG A 99 12.75 1.99 3.95
N ILE A 100 11.56 2.15 3.38
CA ILE A 100 10.27 2.02 4.12
C ILE A 100 9.89 0.55 4.35
N THR A 101 10.71 -0.37 3.87
CA THR A 101 10.48 -1.81 3.93
C THR A 101 11.67 -2.47 4.63
N HIS A 102 11.66 -2.52 5.97
CA HIS A 102 12.69 -3.10 6.84
C HIS A 102 13.03 -4.58 6.49
N GLY A 103 13.64 -4.90 5.35
CA GLY A 103 13.93 -6.27 4.88
C GLY A 103 12.71 -7.20 4.72
N LEU A 104 11.54 -6.79 5.22
CA LEU A 104 10.38 -7.61 5.55
C LEU A 104 9.67 -8.14 4.30
N TYR A 105 9.77 -7.40 3.21
CA TYR A 105 9.22 -7.78 1.90
C TYR A 105 10.32 -7.87 0.84
N MET A 106 11.59 -8.03 1.24
CA MET A 106 12.64 -8.40 0.29
C MET A 106 12.39 -9.83 -0.19
N LYS A 107 12.81 -10.13 -1.43
CA LYS A 107 12.68 -11.49 -2.00
C LYS A 107 13.45 -12.52 -1.16
N ASP A 108 14.64 -12.13 -0.70
CA ASP A 108 15.51 -12.98 0.11
C ASP A 108 15.53 -12.49 1.57
N PHE A 109 14.45 -12.75 2.30
CA PHE A 109 14.31 -12.34 3.70
C PHE A 109 15.40 -12.95 4.59
N LEU A 110 15.72 -14.23 4.39
CA LEU A 110 16.67 -14.98 5.23
C LEU A 110 18.09 -14.43 5.14
N SER A 111 18.53 -13.98 3.97
CA SER A 111 19.86 -13.35 3.81
C SER A 111 19.94 -11.95 4.41
N SER A 112 18.80 -11.36 4.79
CA SER A 112 18.74 -10.03 5.40
C SER A 112 18.76 -10.06 6.93
N LEU A 113 18.78 -11.25 7.55
CA LEU A 113 18.79 -11.41 9.01
C LEU A 113 20.06 -10.81 9.63
N THR A 114 19.92 -10.15 10.79
CA THR A 114 21.07 -9.68 11.57
C THR A 114 21.69 -10.84 12.35
N GLU A 115 22.94 -10.67 12.79
CA GLU A 115 23.63 -11.68 13.60
C GLU A 115 22.86 -12.02 14.89
N GLU A 116 22.27 -11.01 15.55
CA GLU A 116 21.44 -11.19 16.76
C GLU A 116 20.17 -11.99 16.47
N GLU A 117 19.51 -11.74 15.33
CA GLU A 117 18.30 -12.48 14.94
C GLU A 117 18.60 -13.94 14.58
N ILE A 118 19.76 -14.19 13.95
CA ILE A 118 20.23 -15.55 13.64
C ILE A 118 20.53 -16.31 14.93
N LEU A 119 21.24 -15.67 15.87
CA LEU A 119 21.54 -16.28 17.16
C LEU A 119 20.26 -16.62 17.92
N TRP A 120 19.33 -15.67 18.03
CA TRP A 120 18.05 -15.89 18.69
C TRP A 120 17.25 -17.02 18.03
N TYR A 121 17.21 -17.06 16.70
CA TYR A 121 16.52 -18.13 15.96
C TYR A 121 17.12 -19.50 16.27
N ASN A 122 18.45 -19.63 16.21
CA ASN A 122 19.15 -20.89 16.46
C ASN A 122 18.94 -21.36 17.91
N GLU A 123 19.15 -20.48 18.89
CA GLU A 123 18.97 -20.80 20.31
C GLU A 123 17.55 -21.27 20.62
N ASN A 124 16.53 -20.62 20.04
CA ASN A 124 15.15 -21.03 20.26
C ASN A 124 14.84 -22.35 19.54
N MET A 125 15.29 -22.52 18.30
CA MET A 125 15.07 -23.75 17.54
C MET A 125 15.70 -24.95 18.26
N GLU A 126 16.96 -24.82 18.71
CA GLU A 126 17.67 -25.85 19.48
C GLU A 126 16.93 -26.16 20.78
N TRP A 127 16.56 -25.13 21.56
CA TRP A 127 15.84 -25.33 22.81
C TRP A 127 14.52 -26.09 22.61
N TYR A 128 13.73 -25.77 21.59
CA TYR A 128 12.48 -26.49 21.33
C TYR A 128 12.70 -27.93 20.85
N GLN A 129 13.72 -28.18 20.04
CA GLN A 129 14.07 -29.54 19.58
C GLN A 129 14.58 -30.43 20.72
N GLU A 130 15.28 -29.86 21.71
CA GLU A 130 15.75 -30.61 22.86
C GLU A 130 14.65 -30.89 23.89
N ASN A 131 13.72 -29.95 24.07
CA ASN A 131 12.68 -30.05 25.11
C ASN A 131 11.40 -30.74 24.64
N TYR A 132 11.17 -30.85 23.33
CA TYR A 132 9.97 -31.45 22.75
C TYR A 132 10.34 -32.44 21.65
N ASP A 133 9.65 -33.58 21.63
CA ASP A 133 9.72 -34.52 20.53
C ASP A 133 8.86 -33.96 19.37
N LEU A 134 9.53 -33.37 18.38
CA LEU A 134 8.88 -32.66 17.27
C LEU A 134 8.95 -33.51 15.99
N ASP A 135 7.79 -33.81 15.43
CA ASP A 135 7.70 -34.39 14.09
C ASP A 135 8.25 -33.41 13.03
N PRO A 136 8.69 -33.89 11.84
CA PRO A 136 9.17 -33.02 10.78
C PRO A 136 8.20 -31.89 10.40
N LEU A 137 6.89 -32.16 10.45
CA LEU A 137 5.86 -31.15 10.20
C LEU A 137 5.85 -30.09 11.31
N ASP A 138 6.04 -30.49 12.55
CA ASP A 138 6.03 -29.59 13.70
C ASP A 138 7.30 -28.73 13.75
N VAL A 139 8.44 -29.27 13.32
CA VAL A 139 9.67 -28.49 13.07
C VAL A 139 9.41 -27.39 12.04
N THR A 140 8.70 -27.68 10.94
CA THR A 140 8.39 -26.63 9.94
C THR A 140 7.43 -25.57 10.47
N LYS A 141 6.44 -25.94 11.30
CA LYS A 141 5.54 -24.97 11.93
C LYS A 141 6.30 -24.07 12.91
N LEU A 142 7.23 -24.65 13.67
CA LEU A 142 8.08 -23.93 14.58
C LEU A 142 8.99 -22.94 13.83
N ASP A 143 9.64 -23.37 12.75
CA ASP A 143 10.44 -22.49 11.88
C ASP A 143 9.60 -21.29 11.38
N LEU A 144 8.42 -21.57 10.84
CA LEU A 144 7.49 -20.53 10.39
C LEU A 144 7.07 -19.60 11.54
N ALA A 145 6.85 -20.11 12.75
CA ALA A 145 6.49 -19.31 13.91
C ALA A 145 7.63 -18.36 14.32
N LEU A 146 8.86 -18.86 14.41
CA LEU A 146 10.05 -18.09 14.78
C LEU A 146 10.34 -16.99 13.74
N ILE A 147 10.26 -17.31 12.45
CA ILE A 147 10.41 -16.33 11.37
C ILE A 147 9.33 -15.24 11.46
N ASN A 148 8.09 -15.59 11.80
CA ASN A 148 7.01 -14.62 11.95
C ASN A 148 7.24 -13.67 13.14
N PHE A 149 7.88 -14.12 14.23
CA PHE A 149 8.25 -13.22 15.33
C PHE A 149 9.30 -12.19 14.90
N ILE A 150 10.36 -12.61 14.22
CA ILE A 150 11.40 -11.71 13.70
C ILE A 150 10.76 -10.67 12.76
N LYS A 151 9.84 -11.12 11.90
CA LYS A 151 9.06 -10.23 11.02
C LYS A 151 8.20 -9.23 11.81
N SER A 152 7.58 -9.66 12.91
CA SER A 152 6.82 -8.75 13.78
C SER A 152 7.72 -7.70 14.44
N TRP A 153 8.90 -8.09 14.91
CA TRP A 153 9.84 -7.17 15.55
C TRP A 153 10.33 -6.11 14.58
N ARG A 154 10.75 -6.52 13.37
CA ARG A 154 11.14 -5.60 12.30
C ARG A 154 10.02 -4.65 11.91
N LYS A 155 8.77 -5.11 11.95
CA LYS A 155 7.59 -4.27 11.68
C LYS A 155 7.32 -3.27 12.82
N ASN A 156 7.53 -3.68 14.07
CA ASN A 156 7.22 -2.90 15.26
C ASN A 156 8.39 -2.09 15.85
N LEU A 157 9.55 -2.06 15.18
CA LEU A 157 10.74 -1.27 15.57
C LEU A 157 10.40 0.19 15.89
N ASN A 158 9.45 0.78 15.17
CA ASN A 158 8.99 2.15 15.39
C ASN A 158 7.55 2.16 15.91
N MET A 159 7.33 2.72 17.11
CA MET A 159 6.03 2.84 17.77
C MET A 159 4.92 3.41 16.87
N LYS A 160 5.28 4.29 15.92
CA LYS A 160 4.35 4.88 14.95
C LYS A 160 3.66 3.84 14.06
N TYR A 161 4.36 2.75 13.69
CA TYR A 161 3.83 1.66 12.89
C TYR A 161 3.00 0.67 13.71
N ALA A 162 3.38 0.42 14.96
CA ALA A 162 2.63 -0.44 15.88
C ALA A 162 1.24 0.15 16.23
N ILE A 163 1.15 1.49 16.36
CA ILE A 163 -0.11 2.15 16.76
C ILE A 163 -1.06 2.40 15.57
N ASN A 164 -0.52 2.68 14.37
CA ASN A 164 -1.32 3.07 13.20
C ASN A 164 -1.38 1.97 12.14
N GLU A 165 -1.61 0.73 12.57
CA GLU A 165 -1.69 -0.38 11.63
C GLU A 165 -2.97 -0.32 10.78
N GLY A 166 -2.82 -0.35 9.45
CA GLY A 166 -3.94 -0.46 8.53
C GLY A 166 -4.49 -1.88 8.48
N VAL A 167 -5.82 -2.04 8.40
CA VAL A 167 -6.53 -3.33 8.35
C VAL A 167 -6.07 -4.25 7.21
N ASN A 168 -5.45 -3.69 6.16
CA ASN A 168 -4.94 -4.41 5.01
C ASN A 168 -3.50 -4.94 5.17
N LYS A 169 -2.86 -4.69 6.32
CA LYS A 169 -1.50 -5.16 6.60
C LYS A 169 -1.52 -6.58 7.11
N VAL A 170 -0.41 -7.29 6.83
CA VAL A 170 -0.24 -8.67 7.28
C VAL A 170 0.09 -8.66 8.77
N ASP A 171 -0.71 -9.42 9.51
CA ASP A 171 -0.50 -9.68 10.92
C ASP A 171 0.39 -10.92 11.10
N PHE A 172 1.66 -10.68 11.44
CA PHE A 172 2.65 -11.73 11.68
C PHE A 172 2.54 -12.31 13.09
N GLU A 173 2.11 -11.52 14.08
CA GLU A 173 2.00 -11.95 15.47
C GLU A 173 0.91 -13.00 15.61
N ASN A 174 -0.28 -12.73 15.08
CA ASN A 174 -1.38 -13.69 15.12
C ASN A 174 -1.07 -14.97 14.33
N ARG A 175 -0.25 -14.91 13.27
CA ARG A 175 0.20 -16.11 12.56
C ARG A 175 1.16 -16.94 13.40
N ALA A 176 2.13 -16.30 14.06
CA ALA A 176 3.05 -16.99 14.96
C ALA A 176 2.31 -17.64 16.13
N ILE A 177 1.40 -16.91 16.79
CA ILE A 177 0.61 -17.41 17.91
C ILE A 177 -0.21 -18.64 17.51
N LYS A 178 -0.89 -18.61 16.36
CA LYS A 178 -1.66 -19.76 15.86
C LYS A 178 -0.79 -21.00 15.63
N LEU A 179 0.38 -20.83 15.02
CA LEU A 179 1.30 -21.94 14.79
C LEU A 179 1.79 -22.55 16.11
N LEU A 180 2.07 -21.73 17.12
CA LEU A 180 2.47 -22.23 18.45
C LEU A 180 1.33 -22.86 19.24
N ASP A 181 0.10 -22.35 19.08
CA ASP A 181 -1.09 -22.96 19.66
C ASP A 181 -1.39 -24.32 19.01
N ASP A 182 -1.22 -24.44 17.69
CA ASP A 182 -1.34 -25.72 16.97
C ASP A 182 -0.28 -26.75 17.43
N LEU A 183 0.90 -26.28 17.83
CA LEU A 183 1.95 -27.10 18.44
C LEU A 183 1.71 -27.40 19.94
N GLY A 184 0.67 -26.82 20.55
CA GLY A 184 0.39 -26.97 21.98
C GLY A 184 1.46 -26.35 22.90
N LEU A 185 2.34 -25.51 22.37
CA LEU A 185 3.46 -24.92 23.10
C LEU A 185 3.04 -23.73 23.98
N SER A 186 1.83 -23.22 23.78
CA SER A 186 1.34 -22.08 24.55
C SER A 186 1.11 -22.45 26.02
N ARG A 187 1.40 -21.48 26.90
CA ARG A 187 1.24 -21.63 28.36
C ARG A 187 -0.17 -22.08 28.75
N LYS A 188 -1.19 -21.69 27.96
CA LYS A 188 -2.59 -22.05 28.19
C LYS A 188 -2.80 -23.56 28.06
N PHE A 189 -2.25 -24.19 27.02
CA PHE A 189 -2.34 -25.65 26.84
C PHE A 189 -1.59 -26.40 27.94
N ARG A 190 -0.38 -25.96 28.31
CA ARG A 190 0.40 -26.58 29.39
C ARG A 190 -0.33 -26.53 30.73
N LYS A 191 -0.85 -25.35 31.12
CA LYS A 191 -1.67 -25.23 32.33
C LYS A 191 -2.97 -26.03 32.28
N SER A 192 -3.58 -26.15 31.10
CA SER A 192 -4.78 -26.99 30.94
C SER A 192 -4.46 -28.48 31.14
N LYS A 193 -3.30 -28.94 30.65
CA LYS A 193 -2.82 -30.31 30.85
C LYS A 193 -2.46 -30.57 32.31
N GLU A 194 -1.81 -29.62 32.98
CA GLU A 194 -1.49 -29.68 34.42
C GLU A 194 -2.76 -29.64 35.29
N ASN A 195 -3.81 -28.95 34.85
CA ASN A 195 -5.13 -28.99 35.47
C ASN A 195 -5.93 -30.25 35.12
N ALA A 196 -5.51 -31.05 34.14
CA ALA A 196 -6.19 -32.31 33.81
C ALA A 196 -6.03 -33.35 34.93
N SER A 197 -5.00 -33.23 35.79
CA SER A 197 -4.87 -33.99 37.02
C SER A 197 -5.65 -33.40 38.21
N ASN A 198 -6.40 -32.32 38.02
CA ASN A 198 -7.42 -31.88 38.95
C ASN A 198 -8.78 -32.35 38.39
N PRO A 199 -9.18 -33.62 38.63
CA PRO A 199 -10.49 -34.07 38.21
C PRO A 199 -11.48 -33.14 38.89
N THR A 200 -12.17 -32.33 38.09
CA THR A 200 -13.45 -31.79 38.52
C THR A 200 -14.35 -33.01 38.64
N GLN A 201 -14.30 -33.67 39.80
CA GLN A 201 -15.29 -34.62 40.25
C GLN A 201 -16.57 -33.80 40.43
N ILE A 202 -17.20 -33.45 39.30
CA ILE A 202 -18.56 -32.97 39.28
C ILE A 202 -19.37 -34.20 39.69
N ASN A 203 -19.68 -34.27 40.98
CA ASN A 203 -20.57 -35.29 41.48
C ASN A 203 -21.99 -34.95 41.00
N TYR A 204 -22.37 -35.49 39.85
CA TYR A 204 -23.70 -35.29 39.27
C TYR A 204 -24.82 -35.80 40.19
N LEU A 205 -24.53 -36.66 41.17
CA LEU A 205 -25.52 -37.09 42.17
C LEU A 205 -25.97 -35.93 43.08
N ALA A 206 -25.08 -34.97 43.37
CA ALA A 206 -25.42 -33.80 44.19
C ALA A 206 -26.39 -32.82 43.52
N LEU A 207 -26.59 -32.92 42.20
CA LEU A 207 -27.57 -32.14 41.44
C LEU A 207 -28.99 -32.71 41.54
N PHE A 208 -29.15 -33.99 41.90
CA PHE A 208 -30.44 -34.68 41.99
C PHE A 208 -30.89 -34.98 43.42
N ASP A 209 -29.98 -34.99 44.40
CA ASP A 209 -30.30 -35.18 45.84
C ASP A 209 -31.16 -34.03 46.43
N GLY A 210 -31.32 -32.91 45.72
CA GLY A 210 -32.21 -31.80 46.12
C GLY A 210 -33.62 -31.87 45.54
N MET A 211 -33.96 -32.90 44.75
CA MET A 211 -35.23 -32.99 44.00
C MET A 211 -36.27 -33.93 44.64
N ASP A 212 -35.92 -34.59 45.75
CA ASP A 212 -36.84 -35.40 46.56
C ASP A 212 -37.23 -34.63 47.83
N GLY A 213 -38.07 -33.62 47.65
CA GLY A 213 -38.55 -32.75 48.73
C GLY A 213 -39.80 -31.98 48.33
N ASN A 214 -40.87 -32.70 48.01
CA ASN A 214 -42.25 -32.21 47.99
C ASN A 214 -43.21 -33.31 48.48
#